data_AF-A0AAD4E0C9-F1
#
_entry.id   AF-A0AAD4E0C9-F1
#
_cell.length_a   1.000
_cell.length_b   1.000
_cell.length_c   1.000
_cell.angle_alpha   90.00
_cell.angle_beta   90.00
_cell.angle_gamma   90.00
#
_symmetry.space_group_name_H-M   'P 1'
#
loop_
_entity.id
_entity.type
_entity.pdbx_description
1 polymer ?
#
loop_
_entity_poly.entity_id
_entity_poly.type
_entity_poly.pdbx_seq_one_letter_code
_entity_poly.pdbx_strand_id
1 'polypeptide(L)'
;MHQALLVSEVLLDIFAQVNQIPSTGKKPLSWTSLASLAVTCKAFYEPAMDLLWAKVDRLQPLLGCVSRLHPLIYHRSRAPVSAD
;
A
#
# COMPACT_ATOMS: atom_id res chain seq x y z
N MET A 1 -15.90 -6.09 28.01
CA MET A 1 -14.96 -5.70 26.93
C MET A 1 -15.32 -4.30 26.49
N HIS A 2 -14.45 -3.32 26.70
CA HIS A 2 -14.77 -1.89 26.48
C HIS A 2 -14.96 -1.60 24.99
N GLN A 3 -16.22 -1.36 24.61
CA GLN A 3 -16.71 -1.10 23.26
C GLN A 3 -16.34 0.30 22.72
N ALA A 4 -15.41 0.99 23.38
CA ALA A 4 -15.05 2.38 23.11
C ALA A 4 -13.74 2.56 22.33
N LEU A 5 -12.94 1.50 22.14
CA LEU A 5 -11.66 1.55 21.40
C LEU A 5 -11.78 1.20 19.90
N LEU A 6 -13.00 0.96 19.41
CA LEU A 6 -13.28 0.40 18.09
C LEU A 6 -14.10 1.35 17.20
N VAL A 7 -14.02 2.66 17.43
CA VAL A 7 -14.54 3.58 16.42
C VAL A 7 -13.55 3.58 15.27
N SER A 8 -13.83 2.78 14.24
CA SER A 8 -13.01 2.65 13.03
C SER A 8 -12.67 4.01 12.42
N GLU A 9 -13.55 5.00 12.56
CA GLU A 9 -13.33 6.38 12.12
C GLU A 9 -12.12 7.04 12.80
N VAL A 10 -11.93 6.83 14.12
CA VAL A 10 -10.78 7.37 14.85
C VAL A 10 -9.48 6.71 14.40
N LEU A 11 -9.50 5.41 14.12
CA LEU A 11 -8.34 4.70 13.57
C LEU A 11 -7.98 5.21 12.17
N LEU A 12 -8.98 5.43 11.32
CA LEU A 12 -8.80 5.99 9.99
C LEU A 12 -8.21 7.41 10.05
N ASP A 13 -8.70 8.26 10.95
CA ASP A 13 -8.15 9.60 11.17
C ASP A 13 -6.69 9.54 11.64
N ILE A 14 -6.35 8.63 12.57
CA ILE A 14 -4.96 8.44 13.01
C ILE A 14 -4.08 8.00 11.84
N PHE A 15 -4.52 7.03 11.03
CA PHE A 15 -3.77 6.56 9.87
C PHE A 15 -3.60 7.66 8.82
N ALA A 16 -4.60 8.52 8.63
CA ALA A 16 -4.53 9.69 7.76
C ALA A 16 -3.59 10.78 8.32
N GLN A 17 -3.43 10.91 9.63
CA GLN A 17 -2.44 11.81 10.23
C GLN A 17 -1.02 11.28 10.08
N VAL A 18 -0.80 9.99 10.32
CA VAL A 18 0.48 9.31 10.02
C VAL A 18 0.84 9.48 8.53
N ASN A 19 -0.16 9.67 7.65
CA ASN A 19 0.04 9.98 6.24
C ASN A 19 0.61 11.36 5.94
N GLN A 20 0.27 12.33 6.79
CA GLN A 20 0.52 13.74 6.54
C GLN A 20 1.81 14.23 7.17
N ILE A 21 2.46 13.45 8.03
CA ILE A 21 3.75 13.81 8.63
C ILE A 21 4.79 13.88 7.51
N PRO A 22 5.27 15.09 7.14
CA PRO A 22 6.18 15.25 6.03
C PRO A 22 7.58 14.90 6.52
N SER A 23 7.89 13.60 6.55
CA SER A 23 9.27 13.15 6.66
C SER A 23 9.96 13.44 5.34
N THR A 24 10.51 14.64 5.23
CA THR A 24 11.54 15.02 4.24
C THR A 24 11.17 14.65 2.79
N GLY A 25 10.26 15.42 2.18
CA GLY A 25 10.10 15.49 0.71
C GLY A 25 9.58 14.24 -0.01
N LYS A 26 9.03 13.24 0.69
CA LYS A 26 8.49 12.01 0.08
C LYS A 26 6.96 11.98 0.16
N LYS A 27 6.37 11.39 -0.89
CA LYS A 27 4.94 11.16 -1.15
C LYS A 27 4.11 10.80 0.10
N PRO A 28 2.79 11.11 0.11
CA PRO A 28 1.85 10.57 1.10
C PRO A 28 2.05 9.05 1.18
N LEU A 29 2.19 8.53 2.41
CA LEU A 29 2.51 7.15 2.81
C LEU A 29 3.18 6.33 1.72
N SER A 30 4.47 6.05 1.92
CA SER A 30 5.03 4.85 1.31
C SER A 30 4.09 3.68 1.64
N TRP A 31 3.51 3.06 0.63
CA TRP A 31 2.60 1.91 0.70
C TRP A 31 3.01 0.88 1.78
N THR A 32 4.31 0.78 2.01
CA THR A 32 5.00 0.12 3.13
C THR A 32 4.44 0.42 4.53
N SER A 33 4.18 1.67 4.90
CA SER A 33 3.71 2.04 6.25
C SER A 33 2.28 1.57 6.52
N LEU A 34 1.39 1.67 5.54
CA LEU A 34 0.02 1.10 5.63
C LEU A 34 0.05 -0.42 5.65
N ALA A 35 0.92 -1.03 4.83
CA ALA A 35 1.12 -2.48 4.85
C ALA A 35 1.63 -2.94 6.23
N SER A 36 2.55 -2.20 6.86
CA SER A 36 3.01 -2.46 8.22
C SER A 36 1.87 -2.37 9.23
N LEU A 37 1.03 -1.32 9.17
CA LEU A 37 -0.13 -1.17 10.07
C LEU A 37 -1.13 -2.33 9.95
N ALA A 38 -1.34 -2.84 8.73
CA ALA A 38 -2.26 -3.94 8.54
C ALA A 38 -1.79 -5.26 9.17
N VAL A 39 -0.47 -5.46 9.27
CA VAL A 39 0.11 -6.68 9.86
C VAL A 39 0.38 -6.56 11.36
N THR A 40 0.19 -5.40 12.01
CA THR A 40 0.43 -5.26 13.45
C THR A 40 -0.60 -5.97 14.31
N CYS A 41 -1.89 -5.83 14.01
CA CYS A 41 -2.96 -6.47 14.78
C CYS A 41 -4.26 -6.60 13.98
N LYS A 42 -5.14 -7.52 14.40
CA LYS A 42 -6.42 -7.80 13.73
C LYS A 42 -7.34 -6.57 13.64
N ALA A 43 -7.30 -5.69 14.64
CA ALA A 43 -8.13 -4.49 14.66
C ALA A 43 -7.68 -3.44 13.63
N PHE A 44 -6.40 -3.44 13.26
CA PHE A 44 -5.86 -2.48 12.29
C PHE A 44 -5.94 -3.01 10.86
N TYR A 45 -6.02 -4.33 10.70
CA TYR A 45 -6.02 -5.00 9.41
C TYR A 45 -7.02 -4.37 8.44
N GLU A 46 -8.30 -4.34 8.80
CA GLU A 46 -9.37 -3.88 7.90
C GLU A 46 -9.24 -2.38 7.54
N PRO A 47 -9.18 -1.44 8.50
CA PRO A 47 -9.04 -0.02 8.16
C PRO A 47 -7.72 0.33 7.45
N ALA A 48 -6.62 -0.36 7.77
CA ALA A 48 -5.35 -0.12 7.08
C ALA A 48 -5.38 -0.65 5.64
N MET A 49 -6.05 -1.78 5.39
CA MET A 49 -6.17 -2.37 4.07
C MET A 49 -7.09 -1.56 3.17
N ASP A 50 -8.19 -1.03 3.71
CA ASP A 50 -9.06 -0.09 2.99
C ASP A 50 -8.27 1.14 2.52
N LEU A 51 -7.46 1.74 3.40
CA LEU A 51 -6.61 2.88 3.02
C LEU A 51 -5.48 2.49 2.05
N LEU A 52 -4.87 1.31 2.21
CA LEU A 52 -3.81 0.80 1.35
C LEU A 52 -4.28 0.66 -0.10
N TRP A 53 -5.52 0.21 -0.28
CA TRP A 53 -6.13 -0.05 -1.59
C TRP A 53 -7.03 1.10 -2.09
N ALA A 54 -7.34 2.09 -1.25
CA ALA A 54 -8.15 3.26 -1.64
C ALA A 54 -7.54 4.04 -2.81
N LYS A 55 -6.21 4.03 -2.94
CA LYS A 55 -5.51 4.71 -4.03
C LYS A 55 -4.38 3.85 -4.60
N VAL A 56 -4.73 3.07 -5.63
CA VAL A 56 -3.77 2.32 -6.43
C VAL A 56 -3.46 3.11 -7.70
N ASP A 57 -2.33 3.80 -7.72
CA ASP A 57 -1.92 4.61 -8.88
C ASP A 57 -1.72 3.77 -10.16
N ARG A 58 -1.35 2.49 -10.01
CA ARG A 58 -1.12 1.55 -11.12
C ARG A 58 -1.50 0.13 -10.71
N LEU A 59 -2.21 -0.58 -11.58
CA LEU A 59 -2.55 -2.01 -11.40
C LEU A 59 -1.34 -2.95 -11.53
N GLN A 60 -0.17 -2.45 -11.95
CA GLN A 60 1.05 -3.25 -12.13
C GLN A 60 1.40 -4.19 -10.95
N PRO A 61 1.33 -3.76 -9.67
CA PRO A 61 1.59 -4.65 -8.53
C PRO A 61 0.61 -5.83 -8.45
N LEU A 62 -0.68 -5.59 -8.72
CA LEU A 62 -1.73 -6.62 -8.72
C LEU A 62 -1.53 -7.62 -9.87
N LEU A 63 -1.09 -7.11 -11.01
CA LEU A 63 -0.80 -7.91 -12.18
C LEU A 63 0.41 -8.84 -11.98
N GLY A 64 1.37 -8.45 -11.14
CA GLY A 64 2.47 -9.32 -10.71
C GLY A 64 2.02 -10.51 -9.83
N CYS A 65 0.90 -10.38 -9.12
CA CYS A 65 0.31 -11.47 -8.34
C CYS A 65 -0.29 -12.57 -9.23
N VAL A 66 -0.57 -12.27 -10.50
CA VAL A 66 -1.03 -13.26 -11.48
C VAL A 66 0.18 -13.78 -12.25
N SER A 67 0.73 -14.91 -11.81
CA SER A 67 1.94 -15.53 -12.38
C SER A 67 1.87 -15.73 -13.90
N ARG A 68 0.68 -16.00 -14.44
CA ARG A 68 0.45 -16.13 -15.90
C ARG A 68 0.61 -14.81 -16.68
N LEU A 69 0.34 -13.68 -16.03
CA LEU A 69 0.42 -12.34 -16.63
C LEU A 69 1.78 -11.66 -16.38
N HIS A 70 2.55 -12.17 -15.42
CA HIS A 70 3.87 -11.64 -15.07
C HIS A 70 4.80 -11.48 -16.29
N PRO A 71 4.92 -12.44 -17.23
CA PRO A 71 5.76 -12.25 -18.41
C PRO A 71 5.25 -11.13 -19.33
N LEU A 72 3.95 -11.00 -19.53
CA LEU A 72 3.40 -10.00 -20.47
C LEU A 72 3.60 -8.55 -19.98
N ILE A 73 3.75 -8.36 -18.67
CA ILE A 73 3.69 -7.05 -18.02
C ILE A 73 5.08 -6.56 -17.62
N TYR A 74 5.98 -7.49 -17.29
CA TYR A 74 7.35 -7.18 -16.89
C TYR A 74 8.40 -7.46 -17.98
N HIS A 75 8.06 -8.07 -19.12
CA HIS A 75 9.03 -8.35 -20.19
C HIS A 75 9.40 -7.12 -21.03
N ARG A 76 8.60 -6.05 -20.99
CA ARG A 76 8.80 -4.82 -21.80
C ARG A 76 10.03 -3.99 -21.39
N SER A 77 10.73 -4.31 -20.31
CA SER A 77 11.90 -3.55 -19.83
C SER A 77 13.25 -4.07 -20.32
N ARG A 78 13.32 -5.24 -20.98
CA ARG A 78 14.57 -5.74 -21.56
C ARG A 78 14.68 -5.32 -23.02
N ALA A 79 14.93 -4.03 -23.27
CA ALA A 79 15.55 -3.64 -24.53
C ALA A 79 16.93 -4.32 -24.62
N PRO A 80 17.35 -4.83 -25.79
CA PRO A 80 18.69 -5.37 -25.95
C PRO A 80 19.70 -4.24 -25.67
N VAL A 81 20.64 -4.51 -24.76
CA VAL A 81 21.85 -3.72 -24.62
C VAL A 81 22.50 -3.73 -26.01
N SER A 82 22.55 -2.55 -26.65
CA SER A 82 23.28 -2.36 -27.90
C SER A 82 24.72 -2.84 -27.69
N ALA A 83 25.15 -3.71 -28.59
CA ALA A 83 26.53 -4.14 -28.70
C ALA A 83 27.41 -2.93 -29.01
N ASP A 84 28.48 -2.77 -28.23
CA ASP A 84 29.75 -2.16 -28.62
C ASP A 84 30.87 -3.11 -28.20
#